data_AF-A0A2S0ICL1-F1
#
_entry.id   AF-A0A2S0ICL1-F1
#
_cell.length_a   1.000
_cell.length_b   1.000
_cell.length_c   1.000
_cell.angle_alpha   90.00
_cell.angle_beta   90.00
_cell.angle_gamma   90.00
#
_symmetry.space_group_name_H-M   'P 1'
#
loop_
_entity.id
_entity.type
_entity.pdbx_description
1 polymer ?
#
loop_
_entity_poly.entity_id
_entity_poly.type
_entity_poly.pdbx_seq_one_letter_code
_entity_poly.pdbx_strand_id
1 'polypeptide(L)'
;MNTLESKRYVINNVDALLRIMHTDPRYALEFRNKAEQHITLKLRRKFFNAPPEGVVDAFNNALMKFLQTRTFKDEGFLHGQPEGGWTAHELAVSKLGGYLYRGSLHELIQFHRRTRHEVQWSGPEDGGDRDDAGFDDERDVADASPFADPAHAYEHLSIVKRMRDCLNKLSDTLKTTMFLYLDDMPMEQIARQQDLHVPTVKSRLHAARKLVTECTRKGMD
;
A
#
# COMPACT_ATOMS: atom_id res chain seq x y z
N MET A 1 -21.35 -25.93 7.91
CA MET A 1 -20.78 -25.11 6.82
C MET A 1 -19.36 -25.62 6.59
N ASN A 2 -19.06 -26.18 5.42
CA ASN A 2 -17.80 -26.88 5.15
C ASN A 2 -16.63 -25.89 5.14
N THR A 3 -15.85 -25.87 6.22
CA THR A 3 -14.50 -25.30 6.24
C THR A 3 -13.60 -26.22 5.42
N LEU A 4 -13.54 -25.99 4.11
CA LEU A 4 -12.46 -26.54 3.28
C LEU A 4 -11.15 -25.99 3.87
N GLU A 5 -10.37 -26.85 4.52
CA GLU A 5 -9.03 -26.49 4.99
C GLU A 5 -8.24 -25.89 3.82
N SER A 6 -7.76 -24.66 3.98
CA SER A 6 -6.95 -23.99 2.96
C SER A 6 -5.73 -24.85 2.66
N LYS A 7 -5.57 -25.24 1.39
CA LYS A 7 -4.47 -26.10 0.95
C LYS A 7 -3.14 -25.40 1.20
N ARG A 8 -2.19 -26.15 1.74
CA ARG A 8 -0.84 -25.68 2.07
C ARG A 8 0.19 -26.27 1.11
N TYR A 9 1.21 -25.50 0.78
CA TYR A 9 2.32 -25.94 -0.05
C TYR A 9 3.67 -25.52 0.53
N VAL A 10 4.58 -26.49 0.60
CA VAL A 10 5.99 -26.21 0.86
C VAL A 10 6.58 -25.60 -0.41
N ILE A 11 7.10 -24.37 -0.29
CA ILE A 11 7.67 -23.60 -1.39
C ILE A 11 9.12 -23.32 -1.04
N ASN A 12 10.03 -23.87 -1.83
CA ASN A 12 11.47 -23.75 -1.58
C ASN A 12 12.13 -22.69 -2.47
N ASN A 13 11.50 -22.34 -3.59
CA ASN A 13 12.01 -21.37 -4.56
C ASN A 13 10.89 -20.82 -5.46
N VAL A 14 11.23 -19.80 -6.25
CA VAL A 14 10.28 -19.15 -7.17
C VAL A 14 9.70 -20.14 -8.18
N ASP A 15 10.51 -21.04 -8.74
CA ASP A 15 10.03 -22.02 -9.72
C ASP A 15 9.01 -23.00 -9.14
N ALA A 16 9.19 -23.42 -7.89
CA ALA A 16 8.24 -24.26 -7.18
C ALA A 16 6.90 -23.54 -7.00
N LEU A 17 6.93 -22.26 -6.61
CA LEU A 17 5.72 -21.44 -6.52
C LEU A 17 5.00 -21.35 -7.87
N LEU A 18 5.72 -21.06 -8.95
CA LEU A 18 5.11 -20.94 -10.28
C LEU A 18 4.47 -22.26 -10.75
N ARG A 19 5.13 -23.40 -10.48
CA ARG A 19 4.54 -24.73 -10.75
C ARG A 19 3.27 -24.94 -9.94
N ILE A 20 3.29 -24.63 -8.64
CA ILE A 20 2.11 -24.73 -7.77
C ILE A 20 0.97 -23.87 -8.33
N MET A 21 1.24 -22.59 -8.64
CA MET A 21 0.24 -21.67 -9.19
C MET A 21 -0.35 -22.16 -10.52
N HIS A 22 0.46 -22.81 -11.36
CA HIS A 22 -0.01 -23.41 -12.62
C HIS A 22 -0.87 -24.66 -12.37
N THR A 23 -0.46 -25.53 -11.45
CA THR A 23 -1.17 -26.78 -11.13
C THR A 23 -2.43 -26.59 -10.30
N ASP A 24 -2.48 -25.52 -9.50
CA ASP A 24 -3.60 -25.19 -8.61
C ASP A 24 -4.04 -23.73 -8.83
N PRO A 25 -4.91 -23.50 -9.83
CA PRO A 25 -5.44 -22.17 -10.12
C PRO A 25 -6.25 -21.56 -8.96
N ARG A 26 -6.82 -22.40 -8.08
CA ARG A 26 -7.57 -21.91 -6.91
C ARG A 26 -6.62 -21.29 -5.89
N TYR A 27 -5.52 -21.97 -5.59
CA TYR A 27 -4.46 -21.42 -4.74
C TYR A 27 -3.86 -20.13 -5.34
N ALA A 28 -3.61 -20.11 -6.65
CA ALA A 28 -3.09 -18.93 -7.33
C ALA A 28 -4.03 -17.71 -7.24
N LEU A 29 -5.33 -17.94 -7.48
CA LEU A 29 -6.35 -16.89 -7.40
C LEU A 29 -6.51 -16.40 -5.96
N GLU A 30 -6.53 -17.31 -4.99
CA GLU A 30 -6.62 -16.96 -3.58
C GLU A 30 -5.41 -16.12 -3.14
N PHE A 31 -4.20 -16.52 -3.53
CA PHE A 31 -2.97 -15.78 -3.23
C PHE A 31 -3.03 -14.37 -3.81
N ARG A 32 -3.37 -14.24 -5.11
CA ARG A 32 -3.52 -12.94 -5.77
C ARG A 32 -4.52 -12.07 -5.01
N ASN A 33 -5.71 -12.58 -4.73
CA ASN A 33 -6.79 -11.80 -4.11
C ASN A 33 -6.39 -11.34 -2.70
N LYS A 34 -5.75 -12.21 -1.91
CA LYS A 34 -5.25 -11.85 -0.57
C LYS A 34 -4.12 -10.82 -0.66
N ALA A 35 -3.15 -11.02 -1.54
CA ALA A 35 -2.04 -10.09 -1.73
C ALA A 35 -2.53 -8.72 -2.18
N GLU A 36 -3.41 -8.67 -3.19
CA GLU A 36 -4.05 -7.45 -3.67
C GLU A 36 -4.77 -6.72 -2.52
N GLN A 37 -5.59 -7.44 -1.76
CA GLN A 37 -6.33 -6.88 -0.64
C GLN A 37 -5.41 -6.23 0.40
N HIS A 38 -4.38 -6.96 0.88
CA HIS A 38 -3.48 -6.45 1.93
C HIS A 38 -2.60 -5.31 1.42
N ILE A 39 -2.02 -5.45 0.23
CA ILE A 39 -1.08 -4.48 -0.33
C ILE A 39 -1.80 -3.19 -0.71
N THR A 40 -2.92 -3.28 -1.42
CA THR A 40 -3.66 -2.08 -1.86
C THR A 40 -4.25 -1.34 -0.67
N LEU A 41 -4.68 -2.04 0.39
CA LEU A 41 -5.12 -1.40 1.63
C LEU A 41 -3.99 -0.57 2.27
N LYS A 42 -2.79 -1.15 2.38
CA LYS A 42 -1.61 -0.47 2.94
C LYS A 42 -1.20 0.72 2.08
N LEU A 43 -1.21 0.58 0.75
CA LEU A 43 -0.85 1.65 -0.17
C LEU A 43 -1.87 2.79 -0.22
N ARG A 44 -3.18 2.50 -0.13
CA ARG A 44 -4.23 3.53 -0.08
C ARG A 44 -4.12 4.44 1.14
N ARG A 45 -3.54 3.95 2.25
CA ARG A 45 -3.21 4.81 3.41
C ARG A 45 -2.11 5.80 3.08
N LYS A 46 -1.09 5.38 2.33
CA LYS A 46 0.08 6.20 1.98
C LYS A 46 -0.14 7.10 0.77
N PHE A 47 -0.94 6.67 -0.19
CA PHE A 47 -1.29 7.40 -1.41
C PHE A 47 -2.78 7.67 -1.45
N PHE A 48 -3.26 8.47 -0.49
CA PHE A 48 -4.69 8.76 -0.36
C PHE A 48 -5.27 9.41 -1.62
N ASN A 49 -4.47 10.23 -2.32
CA ASN A 49 -4.89 10.94 -3.52
C ASN A 49 -4.90 10.07 -4.78
N ALA A 50 -4.23 8.92 -4.77
CA ALA A 50 -4.28 7.99 -5.89
C ALA A 50 -5.70 7.47 -6.12
N PRO A 51 -6.15 7.33 -7.38
CA PRO A 51 -7.41 6.63 -7.65
C PRO A 51 -7.29 5.17 -7.17
N PRO A 52 -8.36 4.56 -6.63
CA PRO A 52 -8.34 3.18 -6.17
C PRO A 52 -7.90 2.19 -7.25
N GLU A 53 -8.26 2.48 -8.51
CA GLU A 53 -7.83 1.74 -9.71
C GLU A 53 -6.32 1.82 -9.90
N GLY A 54 -5.72 3.01 -9.82
CA GLY A 54 -4.27 3.18 -9.98
C GLY A 54 -3.45 2.45 -8.91
N VAL A 55 -3.99 2.26 -7.70
CA VAL A 55 -3.34 1.45 -6.65
C VAL A 55 -3.42 -0.05 -6.98
N VAL A 56 -4.54 -0.51 -7.55
CA VAL A 56 -4.69 -1.89 -8.01
C VAL A 56 -3.78 -2.17 -9.21
N ASP A 57 -3.69 -1.23 -10.15
CA ASP A 57 -2.82 -1.33 -11.32
C ASP A 57 -1.34 -1.41 -10.92
N ALA A 58 -0.92 -0.61 -9.93
CA ALA A 58 0.44 -0.69 -9.39
C ALA A 58 0.76 -2.06 -8.79
N PHE A 59 -0.20 -2.66 -8.08
CA PHE A 59 -0.07 -4.03 -7.59
C PHE A 59 0.03 -5.05 -8.74
N ASN A 60 -0.88 -4.97 -9.72
CA ASN A 60 -0.87 -5.88 -10.86
C ASN A 60 0.44 -5.79 -11.65
N ASN A 61 0.98 -4.58 -11.84
CA ASN A 61 2.27 -4.37 -12.49
C ASN A 61 3.43 -4.98 -11.69
N ALA A 62 3.44 -4.82 -10.36
CA ALA A 62 4.47 -5.42 -9.51
C ALA A 62 4.39 -6.96 -9.53
N LEU A 63 3.18 -7.53 -9.49
CA LEU A 63 2.96 -8.97 -9.60
C LEU A 63 3.43 -9.49 -10.97
N MET A 64 3.06 -8.83 -12.07
CA MET A 64 3.50 -9.22 -13.41
C MET A 64 5.02 -9.16 -13.57
N LYS A 65 5.67 -8.12 -13.03
CA LYS A 65 7.13 -8.03 -13.00
C LYS A 65 7.74 -9.20 -12.26
N PHE A 66 7.24 -9.50 -11.06
CA PHE A 66 7.69 -10.66 -10.29
C PHE A 66 7.59 -11.98 -11.09
N LEU A 67 6.44 -12.23 -11.71
CA LEU A 67 6.20 -13.43 -12.51
C LEU A 67 7.15 -13.55 -13.72
N GLN A 68 7.59 -12.42 -14.28
CA GLN A 68 8.51 -12.35 -15.41
C GLN A 68 9.98 -12.45 -15.00
N THR A 69 10.41 -11.67 -14.01
CA THR A 69 11.82 -11.49 -13.67
C THR A 69 12.34 -12.53 -12.68
N ARG A 70 11.44 -13.13 -11.87
CA ARG A 70 11.80 -14.13 -10.85
C ARG A 70 12.89 -13.65 -9.88
N THR A 71 12.95 -12.34 -9.65
CA THR A 71 14.02 -11.68 -8.88
C THR A 71 13.87 -11.81 -7.36
N PHE A 72 12.86 -12.53 -6.88
CA PHE A 72 12.69 -12.78 -5.45
C PHE A 72 13.68 -13.85 -4.99
N LYS A 73 14.37 -13.61 -3.87
CA LYS A 73 15.32 -14.58 -3.32
C LYS A 73 14.60 -15.76 -2.69
N ASP A 74 15.05 -16.97 -3.03
CA ASP A 74 14.43 -18.21 -2.57
C ASP A 74 14.43 -18.36 -1.03
N GLU A 75 15.47 -17.85 -0.37
CA GLU A 75 15.59 -17.78 1.10
C GLU A 75 14.39 -17.09 1.75
N GLY A 76 13.76 -16.15 1.04
CA GLY A 76 12.56 -15.45 1.50
C GLY A 76 11.34 -16.35 1.65
N PHE A 77 11.28 -17.50 0.95
CA PHE A 77 10.21 -18.47 1.14
C PHE A 77 10.41 -19.38 2.34
N LEU A 78 11.66 -19.63 2.73
CA LEU A 78 12.01 -20.50 3.86
C LEU A 78 11.85 -19.78 5.19
N HIS A 79 12.05 -18.45 5.19
CA HIS A 79 11.92 -17.65 6.39
C HIS A 79 10.47 -17.63 6.92
N GLY A 80 10.26 -18.28 8.07
CA GLY A 80 8.95 -18.34 8.73
C GLY A 80 7.96 -19.30 8.06
N GLN A 81 8.43 -20.21 7.19
CA GLN A 81 7.57 -21.21 6.57
C GLN A 81 7.01 -22.18 7.62
N PRO A 82 5.68 -22.36 7.70
CA PRO A 82 5.08 -23.36 8.57
C PRO A 82 5.51 -24.78 8.18
N GLU A 83 5.49 -25.73 9.12
CA GLU A 83 5.88 -27.14 8.86
C GLU A 83 5.09 -27.80 7.72
N GLY A 84 3.82 -27.41 7.54
CA GLY A 84 2.96 -27.86 6.43
C GLY A 84 3.07 -27.03 5.15
N GLY A 85 3.92 -26.00 5.13
CA GLY A 85 4.01 -25.02 4.07
C GLY A 85 3.00 -23.88 4.17
N TRP A 86 3.02 -23.02 3.16
CA TRP A 86 2.23 -21.79 3.12
C TRP A 86 0.82 -22.03 2.60
N THR A 87 -0.19 -21.56 3.33
CA THR A 87 -1.48 -21.22 2.72
C THR A 87 -1.33 -20.01 1.79
N ALA A 88 -2.25 -19.84 0.86
CA ALA A 88 -2.27 -18.68 -0.04
C ALA A 88 -2.33 -17.35 0.72
N HIS A 89 -3.06 -17.32 1.84
CA HIS A 89 -3.14 -16.13 2.71
C HIS A 89 -1.84 -15.86 3.46
N GLU A 90 -1.24 -16.87 4.11
CA GLU A 90 0.04 -16.70 4.83
C GLU A 90 1.15 -16.25 3.86
N LEU A 91 1.18 -16.81 2.64
CA LEU A 91 2.13 -16.39 1.60
C LEU A 91 1.92 -14.92 1.17
N ALA A 92 0.67 -14.47 1.10
CA ALA A 92 0.34 -13.11 0.71
C ALA A 92 0.79 -12.04 1.73
N VAL A 93 0.96 -12.42 3.01
CA VAL A 93 1.41 -11.52 4.08
C VAL A 93 2.86 -11.76 4.50
N SER A 94 3.54 -12.76 3.92
CA SER A 94 4.94 -13.07 4.19
C SER A 94 5.91 -12.09 3.51
N LYS A 95 7.21 -12.42 3.51
CA LYS A 95 8.24 -11.68 2.78
C LYS A 95 7.93 -11.51 1.29
N LEU A 96 7.25 -12.47 0.65
CA LEU A 96 6.81 -12.29 -0.74
C LEU A 96 5.78 -11.17 -0.85
N GLY A 97 4.81 -11.12 0.08
CA GLY A 97 3.87 -9.99 0.19
C GLY A 97 4.58 -8.65 0.40
N GLY A 98 5.61 -8.61 1.24
CA GLY A 98 6.46 -7.44 1.47
C GLY A 98 7.22 -7.00 0.21
N TYR A 99 7.78 -7.96 -0.54
CA TYR A 99 8.43 -7.73 -1.82
C TYR A 99 7.46 -7.12 -2.84
N LEU A 100 6.26 -7.71 -2.99
CA LEU A 100 5.23 -7.20 -3.87
C LEU A 100 4.73 -5.81 -3.45
N TYR A 101 4.62 -5.54 -2.14
CA TYR A 101 4.30 -4.22 -1.62
C TYR A 101 5.35 -3.18 -2.03
N ARG A 102 6.65 -3.48 -1.91
CA ARG A 102 7.73 -2.58 -2.34
C ARG A 102 7.70 -2.33 -3.85
N GLY A 103 7.48 -3.37 -4.65
CA GLY A 103 7.30 -3.22 -6.10
C GLY A 103 6.12 -2.30 -6.43
N SER A 104 4.97 -2.53 -5.78
CA SER A 104 3.75 -1.73 -5.96
C SER A 104 3.94 -0.28 -5.52
N LEU A 105 4.64 -0.06 -4.40
CA LEU A 105 5.04 1.25 -3.91
C LEU A 105 5.90 1.99 -4.94
N HIS A 106 6.88 1.30 -5.54
CA HIS A 106 7.74 1.87 -6.56
C HIS A 106 6.94 2.28 -7.81
N GLU A 107 6.03 1.43 -8.28
CA GLU A 107 5.12 1.76 -9.38
C GLU A 107 4.28 3.00 -9.08
N LEU A 108 3.71 3.11 -7.88
CA LEU A 108 2.94 4.29 -7.47
C LEU A 108 3.79 5.55 -7.39
N ILE A 109 5.02 5.46 -6.88
CA ILE A 109 5.95 6.60 -6.85
C ILE A 109 6.28 7.04 -8.27
N GLN A 110 6.57 6.11 -9.18
CA GLN A 110 6.84 6.45 -10.58
C GLN A 110 5.61 7.05 -11.26
N PHE A 111 4.41 6.54 -10.98
CA PHE A 111 3.15 7.09 -11.48
C PHE A 111 2.94 8.53 -10.98
N HIS A 112 3.14 8.77 -9.68
CA HIS A 112 3.07 10.11 -9.09
C HIS A 112 4.15 11.05 -9.64
N ARG A 113 5.37 10.55 -9.88
CA ARG A 113 6.44 11.35 -10.51
C ARG A 113 6.07 11.75 -11.93
N ARG A 114 5.56 10.82 -12.74
CA ARG A 114 5.10 11.08 -14.12
C ARG A 114 3.94 12.08 -14.16
N THR A 115 3.01 12.01 -13.21
CA THR A 115 1.92 13.00 -13.07
C THR A 115 2.36 14.33 -12.45
N ARG A 116 3.44 14.36 -11.64
CA ARG A 116 4.02 15.56 -11.00
C ARG A 116 5.26 16.14 -11.70
N HIS A 117 5.54 15.85 -12.96
CA HIS A 117 6.62 16.51 -13.71
C HIS A 117 6.34 18.00 -14.04
N GLU A 118 6.02 18.78 -13.00
CA GLU A 118 6.34 20.20 -12.82
C GLU A 118 7.27 20.47 -11.61
N VAL A 119 7.65 19.48 -10.79
CA VAL A 119 8.56 19.75 -9.64
C VAL A 119 9.77 18.81 -9.60
N GLN A 120 10.95 19.40 -9.79
CA GLN A 120 12.27 18.80 -9.69
C GLN A 120 12.57 18.44 -8.22
N TRP A 121 12.84 17.16 -7.94
CA TRP A 121 13.27 16.70 -6.62
C TRP A 121 14.80 16.74 -6.56
N SER A 122 15.36 17.59 -5.69
CA SER A 122 16.75 17.47 -5.23
C SER A 122 16.79 16.35 -4.20
N GLY A 123 17.36 15.20 -4.58
CA GLY A 123 17.61 14.11 -3.65
C GLY A 123 18.62 14.47 -2.57
N PRO A 124 18.76 13.65 -1.51
CA PRO A 124 19.89 13.77 -0.63
C PRO A 124 21.16 13.58 -1.47
N GLU A 125 22.13 14.47 -1.31
CA GLU A 125 23.46 14.31 -1.87
C GLU A 125 24.07 13.04 -1.29
N ASP A 126 24.03 11.95 -2.06
CA ASP A 126 24.77 10.73 -1.75
C ASP A 126 26.09 10.80 -2.51
N GLY A 127 27.07 11.39 -1.84
CA GLY A 127 28.46 11.31 -2.25
C GLY A 127 29.03 9.94 -1.88
N GLY A 128 29.17 9.08 -2.89
CA GLY A 128 30.15 8.00 -2.89
C GLY A 128 29.58 6.58 -2.90
N ASP A 129 29.87 5.88 -3.99
CA ASP A 129 29.94 4.43 -4.15
C ASP A 129 29.88 3.64 -2.83
N ARG A 130 28.72 3.03 -2.53
CA ARG A 130 28.61 1.86 -1.66
C ARG A 130 27.47 0.94 -2.11
N ASP A 131 27.90 -0.16 -2.70
CA ASP A 131 27.29 -1.49 -2.76
C ASP A 131 25.78 -1.63 -2.45
N ASP A 132 25.05 -2.10 -3.48
CA ASP A 132 23.76 -2.79 -3.42
C ASP A 132 23.79 -3.99 -2.46
N ALA A 133 23.74 -3.75 -1.14
CA ALA A 133 23.58 -4.79 -0.12
C ALA A 133 23.05 -4.19 1.20
N GLY A 134 21.78 -3.78 1.22
CA GLY A 134 21.10 -3.33 2.44
C GLY A 134 19.86 -4.17 2.76
N PHE A 135 20.06 -5.38 3.29
CA PHE A 135 19.03 -6.34 3.69
C PHE A 135 18.34 -6.03 5.04
N ASP A 136 18.48 -4.82 5.60
CA ASP A 136 18.21 -4.56 7.03
C ASP A 136 16.83 -3.96 7.39
N ASP A 137 15.85 -3.87 6.47
CA ASP A 137 14.50 -3.35 6.85
C ASP A 137 13.32 -4.07 6.17
N GLU A 138 13.42 -5.39 5.96
CA GLU A 138 12.29 -6.24 5.56
C GLU A 138 11.48 -6.67 6.79
N ARG A 139 10.75 -5.73 7.40
CA ARG A 139 9.78 -6.05 8.46
C ARG A 139 8.63 -6.87 7.90
N ASP A 140 8.23 -7.91 8.64
CA ASP A 140 7.04 -8.70 8.36
C ASP A 140 5.81 -7.80 8.10
N VAL A 141 5.03 -8.13 7.07
CA VAL A 141 3.75 -7.46 6.77
C VAL A 141 2.61 -8.03 7.64
N ALA A 142 2.95 -8.83 8.65
CA ALA A 142 2.04 -9.16 9.74
C ALA A 142 1.86 -7.91 10.61
N ASP A 143 0.99 -7.00 10.16
CA ASP A 143 0.48 -5.95 11.02
C ASP A 143 -0.36 -6.65 12.11
N ALA A 144 0.00 -6.50 13.38
CA ALA A 144 -0.77 -6.98 14.53
C ALA A 144 -2.10 -6.21 14.70
N SER A 145 -2.59 -5.65 13.60
CA SER A 145 -3.71 -4.75 13.55
C SER A 145 -5.01 -5.55 13.41
N PRO A 146 -6.10 -5.13 14.07
CA PRO A 146 -7.41 -5.81 14.09
C PRO A 146 -8.13 -5.95 12.71
N PHE A 147 -7.45 -5.72 11.59
CA PHE A 147 -8.02 -5.70 10.23
C PHE A 147 -7.73 -6.98 9.41
N ALA A 148 -7.34 -8.08 10.08
CA ALA A 148 -7.27 -9.40 9.45
C ALA A 148 -8.65 -9.97 9.07
N ASP A 149 -9.73 -9.39 9.60
CA ASP A 149 -11.11 -9.78 9.32
C ASP A 149 -11.64 -9.14 8.01
N PRO A 150 -12.08 -9.95 7.02
CA PRO A 150 -12.71 -9.48 5.79
C PRO A 150 -13.90 -8.55 5.99
N ALA A 151 -14.71 -8.71 7.05
CA ALA A 151 -15.86 -7.85 7.32
C ALA A 151 -15.42 -6.42 7.68
N HIS A 152 -14.41 -6.29 8.54
CA HIS A 152 -13.82 -5.01 8.90
C HIS A 152 -13.09 -4.32 7.74
N ALA A 153 -12.59 -5.08 6.76
CA ALA A 153 -11.99 -4.52 5.55
C ALA A 153 -13.03 -3.80 4.66
N TYR A 154 -14.26 -4.33 4.54
CA TYR A 154 -15.35 -3.67 3.80
C TYR A 154 -15.87 -2.41 4.51
N GLU A 155 -15.98 -2.44 5.84
CA GLU A 155 -16.28 -1.26 6.65
C GLU A 155 -15.22 -0.17 6.46
N HIS A 156 -13.94 -0.57 6.40
CA HIS A 156 -12.85 0.37 6.14
C HIS A 156 -12.93 1.00 4.74
N LEU A 157 -13.31 0.24 3.70
CA LEU A 157 -13.50 0.79 2.34
C LEU A 157 -14.67 1.80 2.29
N SER A 158 -15.78 1.51 2.99
CA SER A 158 -16.92 2.44 3.05
C SER A 158 -16.58 3.71 3.85
N ILE A 159 -15.81 3.58 4.94
CA ILE A 159 -15.29 4.71 5.72
C ILE A 159 -14.33 5.56 4.88
N VAL A 160 -13.38 4.96 4.16
CA VAL A 160 -12.44 5.68 3.30
C VAL A 160 -13.17 6.40 2.16
N LYS A 161 -14.15 5.75 1.53
CA LYS A 161 -15.01 6.40 0.51
C LYS A 161 -15.72 7.61 1.10
N ARG A 162 -16.34 7.46 2.28
CA ARG A 162 -17.02 8.55 2.97
C ARG A 162 -16.07 9.68 3.38
N MET A 163 -14.86 9.36 3.84
CA MET A 163 -13.81 10.36 4.11
C MET A 163 -13.45 11.14 2.84
N ARG A 164 -13.32 10.47 1.70
CA ARG A 164 -13.06 11.11 0.41
C ARG A 164 -14.20 12.02 -0.02
N ASP A 165 -15.44 11.58 0.15
CA ASP A 165 -16.63 12.40 -0.13
C ASP A 165 -16.69 13.64 0.78
N CYS A 166 -16.34 13.50 2.05
CA CYS A 166 -16.25 14.61 2.99
C CYS A 166 -15.11 15.58 2.67
N LEU A 167 -13.95 15.08 2.25
CA LEU A 167 -12.83 15.91 1.78
C LEU A 167 -13.21 16.71 0.52
N ASN A 168 -14.01 16.12 -0.37
CA ASN A 168 -14.51 16.80 -1.55
C ASN A 168 -15.49 17.95 -1.26
N LYS A 169 -16.11 17.98 -0.07
CA LYS A 169 -17.01 19.06 0.38
C LYS A 169 -16.29 20.22 1.06
N LEU A 170 -14.99 20.09 1.33
CA LEU A 170 -14.19 21.19 1.88
C LEU A 170 -14.06 22.32 0.85
N SER A 171 -13.87 23.56 1.34
CA SER A 171 -13.47 24.67 0.47
C SER A 171 -12.15 24.35 -0.24
N ASP A 172 -11.95 24.85 -1.45
CA ASP A 172 -10.75 24.55 -2.25
C ASP A 172 -9.45 24.82 -1.48
N THR A 173 -9.41 25.90 -0.70
CA THR A 173 -8.26 26.24 0.14
C THR A 173 -7.96 25.17 1.20
N LEU A 174 -8.97 24.67 1.90
CA LEU A 174 -8.82 23.64 2.94
C LEU A 174 -8.54 22.27 2.32
N LYS A 175 -9.22 21.97 1.21
CA LYS A 175 -9.07 20.74 0.43
C LYS A 175 -7.64 20.62 -0.10
N THR A 176 -7.11 21.66 -0.73
CA THR A 176 -5.74 21.64 -1.28
C THR A 176 -4.71 21.56 -0.16
N THR A 177 -4.82 22.32 0.94
CA THR A 177 -3.90 22.19 2.08
C THR A 177 -3.94 20.77 2.67
N MET A 178 -5.13 20.18 2.82
CA MET A 178 -5.30 18.82 3.33
C MET A 178 -4.71 17.77 2.38
N PHE A 179 -4.93 17.90 1.07
CA PHE A 179 -4.39 16.95 0.10
C PHE A 179 -2.86 16.98 0.02
N LEU A 180 -2.25 18.16 0.08
CA LEU A 180 -0.79 18.25 0.12
C LEU A 180 -0.24 17.59 1.40
N TYR A 181 -0.91 17.78 2.54
CA TYR A 181 -0.53 17.13 3.80
C TYR A 181 -0.72 15.61 3.76
N LEU A 182 -1.79 15.11 3.14
CA LEU A 182 -2.04 13.67 2.96
C LEU A 182 -1.06 13.01 1.96
N ASP A 183 -0.41 13.80 1.11
CA ASP A 183 0.68 13.35 0.23
C ASP A 183 2.07 13.42 0.90
N ASP A 184 2.12 13.39 2.23
CA ASP A 184 3.34 13.48 3.06
C ASP A 184 4.21 14.73 2.78
N MET A 185 3.63 15.81 2.25
CA MET A 185 4.37 17.06 2.07
C MET A 185 4.59 17.75 3.42
N PRO A 186 5.83 18.15 3.77
CA PRO A 186 6.09 18.86 5.02
C PRO A 186 5.41 20.23 5.03
N MET A 187 4.96 20.67 6.21
CA MET A 187 4.14 21.89 6.36
C MET A 187 4.85 23.14 5.83
N GLU A 188 6.18 23.18 5.91
CA GLU A 188 7.04 24.24 5.40
C GLU A 188 6.99 24.32 3.86
N GLN A 189 6.92 23.19 3.17
CA GLN A 189 6.77 23.14 1.71
C GLN A 189 5.35 23.52 1.30
N ILE A 190 4.33 23.06 2.03
CA ILE A 190 2.93 23.47 1.81
C ILE A 190 2.80 24.99 1.96
N ALA A 191 3.40 25.54 3.01
CA ALA A 191 3.42 26.98 3.29
C ALA A 191 4.03 27.77 2.13
N ARG A 192 5.19 27.34 1.61
CA ARG A 192 5.83 27.97 0.44
C ARG A 192 4.99 27.84 -0.83
N GLN A 193 4.43 26.67 -1.10
CA GLN A 193 3.67 26.41 -2.32
C GLN A 193 2.36 27.19 -2.37
N GLN A 194 1.74 27.45 -1.22
CA GLN A 194 0.46 28.17 -1.12
C GLN A 194 0.63 29.65 -0.76
N ASP A 195 1.87 30.15 -0.66
CA ASP A 195 2.21 31.50 -0.18
C ASP A 195 1.56 31.84 1.18
N LEU A 196 1.78 30.97 2.16
CA LEU A 196 1.22 31.06 3.51
C LEU A 196 2.33 30.97 4.57
N HIS A 197 2.02 31.44 5.77
CA HIS A 197 2.80 31.10 6.95
C HIS A 197 2.44 29.70 7.48
N VAL A 198 3.42 28.98 8.04
CA VAL A 198 3.24 27.64 8.64
C VAL A 198 2.11 27.59 9.69
N PRO A 199 1.92 28.59 10.58
CA PRO A 199 0.77 28.62 11.48
C PRO A 199 -0.59 28.61 10.76
N THR A 200 -0.68 29.27 9.60
CA THR A 200 -1.90 29.27 8.76
C THR A 200 -2.15 27.89 8.16
N VAL A 201 -1.10 27.19 7.73
CA VAL A 201 -1.19 25.78 7.30
C VAL A 201 -1.71 24.90 8.44
N LYS A 202 -1.16 25.04 9.66
CA LYS A 202 -1.63 24.31 10.84
C LYS A 202 -3.12 24.58 11.14
N SER A 203 -3.53 25.84 11.11
CA SER A 203 -4.92 26.25 11.32
C SER A 203 -5.87 25.67 10.27
N ARG A 204 -5.48 25.74 8.98
CA ARG A 204 -6.25 25.13 7.88
C ARG A 204 -6.36 23.61 8.03
N LEU A 205 -5.27 22.91 8.38
CA LEU A 205 -5.31 21.46 8.64
C LEU A 205 -6.18 21.10 9.84
N HIS A 206 -6.19 21.93 10.88
CA HIS A 206 -7.05 21.73 12.04
C HIS A 206 -8.53 21.90 11.66
N ALA A 207 -8.86 22.99 10.95
CA ALA A 207 -10.23 23.25 10.47
C ALA A 207 -10.71 22.15 9.51
N ALA A 208 -9.88 21.77 8.55
CA ALA A 208 -10.20 20.69 7.60
C ALA A 208 -10.41 19.35 8.31
N ARG A 209 -9.57 18.99 9.28
CA ARG A 209 -9.76 17.77 10.10
C ARG A 209 -11.10 17.81 10.85
N LYS A 210 -11.41 18.91 11.51
CA LYS A 210 -12.66 19.07 12.26
C LYS A 210 -13.88 18.85 11.35
N LEU A 211 -13.90 19.51 10.19
CA LEU A 211 -15.01 19.42 9.23
C LEU A 211 -15.15 18.02 8.64
N VAL A 212 -14.04 17.36 8.30
CA VAL A 212 -14.05 15.98 7.79
C VAL A 212 -14.58 15.03 8.86
N THR A 213 -14.10 15.13 10.11
CA THR A 213 -14.57 14.29 11.22
C THR A 213 -16.05 14.49 11.53
N GLU A 214 -16.54 15.73 11.51
CA GLU A 214 -17.97 16.00 11.69
C GLU A 214 -18.81 15.43 10.53
N CYS A 215 -18.32 15.55 9.30
CA CYS A 215 -18.99 15.03 8.11
C CYS A 215 -19.03 13.49 8.10
N THR A 216 -17.94 12.82 8.47
CA THR A 216 -17.89 11.36 8.50
C THR A 216 -18.78 10.78 9.60
N ARG A 217 -18.85 11.45 10.76
CA ARG A 217 -19.73 11.07 11.88
C ARG A 217 -21.21 11.22 11.54
N LYS A 218 -21.62 12.31 10.87
CA LYS A 218 -23.02 12.54 10.46
C LYS A 218 -23.58 11.50 9.48
N GLY A 219 -22.72 10.72 8.81
CA GLY A 219 -23.15 9.63 7.93
C GLY A 219 -23.20 8.25 8.61
N MET A 220 -22.97 8.18 9.93
CA MET A 220 -23.02 6.93 10.73
C MET A 220 -24.37 6.72 11.44
N ASP A 221 -25.23 7.73 11.47
CA ASP A 221 -26.64 7.64 11.89
C ASP A 221 -27.52 7.26 10.68
#